data_AF-A0A381NQ95-F1
#
_entry.id   AF-A0A381NQ95-F1
#
_cell.length_a   1.000
_cell.length_b   1.000
_cell.length_c   1.000
_cell.angle_alpha   90.00
_cell.angle_beta   90.00
_cell.angle_gamma   90.00
#
_symmetry.space_group_name_H-M   'P 1'
#
loop_
_entity.id
_entity.type
_entity.pdbx_description
1 polymer ?
#
loop_
_entity_poly.entity_id
_entity_poly.type
_entity_poly.pdbx_seq_one_letter_code
_entity_poly.pdbx_strand_id
1 'polypeptide(L)'
;VYLLLAGVAGVLGGSSLKLAINWLEIDNYHIRGNNYILEIMCGILFLWAFSKLPITEAILFSSVAAMLIAIGLVDLHTMQIPLLFILGGILLALAGFFLGLITWTAVLWGIFIGAVIPGMIMGITWLITKRQGMGYGDIQLGIVLGAWLGPMRMALTLFGAAVLSLFIWIFVSIHKGFDRDRALPFAPFLAAAGIGIYIGSVYYPSFFHLFITQ
;
A
#
# COMPACT_ATOMS: atom_id res chain seq x y z
N VAL A 1 14.16 14.81 21.09
CA VAL A 1 15.01 15.06 19.90
C VAL A 1 14.74 14.03 18.81
N TYR A 2 14.86 12.72 19.11
CA TYR A 2 14.67 11.65 18.12
C TYR A 2 13.30 11.65 17.40
N LEU A 3 12.20 11.84 18.14
CA LEU A 3 10.85 11.94 17.56
C LEU A 3 10.66 13.19 16.68
N LEU A 4 11.24 14.33 17.08
CA LEU A 4 11.19 15.54 16.25
C LEU A 4 11.94 15.34 14.93
N LEU A 5 13.10 14.69 14.96
CA LEU A 5 13.85 14.33 13.75
C LEU A 5 13.04 13.38 12.86
N ALA A 6 12.37 12.40 13.44
CA ALA A 6 11.49 11.47 12.70
C ALA A 6 10.33 12.21 12.01
N GLY A 7 9.66 13.13 12.69
CA GLY A 7 8.59 13.93 12.10
C GLY A 7 9.07 14.80 10.94
N VAL A 8 10.21 15.49 11.11
CA VAL A 8 10.83 16.30 10.06
C VAL A 8 11.24 15.42 8.87
N ALA A 9 11.84 14.26 9.12
CA ALA A 9 12.20 13.30 8.08
C ALA A 9 10.97 12.81 7.30
N GLY A 10 9.84 12.57 7.98
CA GLY A 10 8.58 12.19 7.34
C GLY A 10 8.02 13.28 6.43
N VAL A 11 8.05 14.55 6.87
CA VAL A 11 7.64 15.70 6.06
C VAL A 11 8.54 15.84 4.83
N LEU A 12 9.86 15.79 5.01
CA LEU A 12 10.83 15.86 3.90
C LEU A 12 10.69 14.70 2.92
N GLY A 13 10.46 13.48 3.42
CA GLY A 13 10.18 12.32 2.59
C GLY A 13 8.91 12.51 1.77
N GLY A 14 7.87 13.08 2.37
CA GLY A 14 6.66 13.44 1.66
C GLY A 14 6.89 14.51 0.57
N SER A 15 7.63 15.57 0.86
CA SER A 15 7.97 16.59 -0.14
C SER A 15 8.80 16.00 -1.28
N SER A 16 9.72 15.07 -0.98
CA SER A 16 10.53 14.38 -1.99
C SER A 16 9.68 13.51 -2.90
N LEU A 17 8.72 12.76 -2.34
CA LEU A 17 7.76 11.97 -3.12
C LEU A 17 6.85 12.85 -3.98
N LYS A 18 6.39 14.00 -3.45
CA LYS A 18 5.62 14.97 -4.23
C LYS A 18 6.42 15.48 -5.44
N LEU A 19 7.70 15.80 -5.25
CA LEU A 19 8.59 16.18 -6.35
C LEU A 19 8.77 15.04 -7.35
N ALA A 20 8.96 13.81 -6.88
CA ALA A 20 9.07 12.64 -7.74
C ALA A 20 7.79 12.40 -8.58
N ILE A 21 6.60 12.55 -7.98
CA ILE A 21 5.32 12.45 -8.71
C ILE A 21 5.22 13.54 -9.77
N ASN A 22 5.53 14.79 -9.41
CA ASN A 22 5.47 15.91 -10.35
C ASN A 22 6.49 15.79 -11.47
N TRP A 23 7.64 15.17 -11.24
CA TRP A 23 8.65 14.90 -12.25
C TRP A 23 8.26 13.77 -13.21
N LEU A 24 7.47 12.81 -12.74
CA LEU A 24 7.02 11.67 -13.55
C LEU A 24 5.87 12.02 -14.50
N GLU A 25 5.19 13.15 -14.28
CA GLU A 25 4.11 13.71 -15.13
C GLU A 25 3.10 12.68 -15.68
N ILE A 26 2.68 11.74 -14.83
CA ILE A 26 1.77 10.65 -15.22
C ILE A 26 0.43 11.25 -15.63
N ASP A 27 0.06 11.09 -16.90
CA ASP A 27 -1.16 11.67 -17.49
C ASP A 27 -1.34 13.19 -17.24
N ASN A 28 -0.25 13.98 -17.24
CA ASN A 28 -0.25 15.41 -16.93
C ASN A 28 -0.74 15.74 -15.50
N TYR A 29 -0.71 14.77 -14.60
CA TYR A 29 -1.08 15.00 -13.21
C TYR A 29 0.03 15.76 -12.47
N HIS A 30 -0.32 16.94 -11.97
CA HIS A 30 0.56 17.74 -11.12
C HIS A 30 -0.07 17.99 -9.76
N ILE A 31 0.64 17.62 -8.71
CA ILE A 31 0.30 18.00 -7.35
C ILE A 31 0.70 19.46 -7.16
N ARG A 32 -0.31 20.32 -6.96
CA ARG A 32 -0.09 21.73 -6.60
C ARG A 32 0.80 21.83 -5.37
N GLY A 33 1.74 22.77 -5.38
CA GLY A 33 2.68 22.98 -4.26
C GLY A 33 1.98 23.19 -2.90
N ASN A 34 0.78 23.77 -2.90
CA ASN A 34 0.00 24.04 -1.69
C ASN A 34 -0.70 22.80 -1.08
N ASN A 35 -0.61 21.62 -1.71
CA ASN A 35 -1.17 20.39 -1.13
C ASN A 35 -0.18 19.75 -0.17
N TYR A 36 -0.36 19.98 1.13
CA TYR A 36 0.47 19.41 2.20
C TYR A 36 -0.02 18.05 2.73
N ILE A 37 -1.08 17.48 2.13
CA ILE A 37 -1.70 16.23 2.61
C ILE A 37 -0.69 15.10 2.70
N LEU A 38 0.09 14.89 1.63
CA LEU A 38 1.08 13.80 1.57
C LEU A 38 2.16 13.97 2.65
N GLU A 39 2.65 15.19 2.85
CA GLU A 39 3.66 15.52 3.86
C GLU A 39 3.16 15.31 5.29
N ILE A 40 1.93 15.75 5.57
CA ILE A 40 1.29 15.58 6.88
C ILE A 40 1.06 14.09 7.16
N MET A 41 0.54 13.33 6.20
CA MET A 41 0.31 11.89 6.36
C MET A 41 1.63 11.14 6.61
N CYS A 42 2.68 11.44 5.85
CA CYS A 42 4.01 10.85 6.07
C CYS A 42 4.57 11.26 7.43
N GLY A 43 4.48 12.54 7.81
CA GLY A 43 4.94 13.03 9.11
C GLY A 43 4.28 12.30 10.29
N ILE A 44 2.95 12.13 10.25
CA ILE A 44 2.20 11.41 11.29
C ILE A 44 2.65 9.94 11.37
N LEU A 45 2.76 9.25 10.23
CA LEU A 45 3.15 7.83 10.22
C LEU A 45 4.60 7.62 10.67
N PHE A 46 5.52 8.52 10.32
CA PHE A 46 6.90 8.46 10.80
C PHE A 46 6.96 8.69 12.31
N LEU A 47 6.25 9.69 12.83
CA LEU A 47 6.16 9.94 14.27
C LEU A 47 5.64 8.71 15.02
N TRP A 48 4.58 8.09 14.51
CA TRP A 48 4.04 6.87 15.09
C TRP A 48 5.06 5.73 15.04
N ALA A 49 5.67 5.48 13.89
CA ALA A 49 6.62 4.38 13.68
C ALA A 49 7.81 4.46 14.64
N PHE A 50 8.48 5.61 14.71
CA PHE A 50 9.63 5.82 15.58
C PHE A 50 9.28 5.90 17.08
N SER A 51 8.00 6.01 17.42
CA SER A 51 7.53 5.95 18.82
C SER A 51 7.23 4.53 19.30
N LYS A 52 6.91 3.60 18.40
CA LYS A 52 6.42 2.25 18.74
C LYS A 52 7.31 1.12 18.26
N LEU A 53 8.13 1.34 17.23
CA LEU A 53 8.95 0.31 16.60
C LEU A 53 10.44 0.52 16.90
N PRO A 54 11.25 -0.57 16.88
CA PRO A 54 12.69 -0.48 16.79
C PRO A 54 13.13 0.37 15.59
N ILE A 55 14.32 0.97 15.68
CA ILE A 55 14.81 1.95 14.70
C ILE A 55 14.83 1.41 13.25
N THR A 56 15.24 0.16 13.07
CA THR A 56 15.35 -0.50 11.77
C THR A 56 13.97 -0.79 11.17
N GLU A 57 13.05 -1.32 11.97
CA GLU A 57 11.67 -1.56 11.56
C GLU A 57 10.92 -0.25 11.29
N ALA A 58 11.17 0.79 12.10
CA ALA A 58 10.56 2.10 11.92
C ALA A 58 10.94 2.70 10.57
N ILE A 59 12.22 2.65 10.17
CA ILE A 59 12.70 3.15 8.87
C ILE A 59 12.05 2.39 7.71
N LEU A 60 11.96 1.06 7.82
CA LEU A 60 11.38 0.23 6.77
C LEU A 60 9.86 0.46 6.65
N PHE A 61 9.14 0.44 7.76
CA PHE A 61 7.71 0.73 7.78
C PHE A 61 7.42 2.11 7.22
N SER A 62 8.18 3.12 7.65
CA SER A 62 7.93 4.51 7.30
C SER A 62 8.19 4.77 5.81
N SER A 63 9.25 4.19 5.24
CA SER A 63 9.55 4.28 3.81
C SER A 63 8.52 3.56 2.94
N VAL A 64 8.11 2.34 3.31
CA VAL A 64 7.07 1.59 2.59
C VAL A 64 5.72 2.32 2.69
N ALA A 65 5.34 2.80 3.87
CA ALA A 65 4.08 3.51 4.06
C ALA A 65 4.03 4.83 3.27
N ALA A 66 5.13 5.58 3.20
CA ALA A 66 5.21 6.78 2.38
C ALA A 66 5.04 6.48 0.89
N MET A 67 5.68 5.41 0.40
CA MET A 67 5.49 4.93 -0.97
C MET A 67 4.04 4.52 -1.25
N LEU A 68 3.40 3.80 -0.33
CA LEU A 68 2.00 3.39 -0.47
C LEU A 68 1.04 4.58 -0.54
N ILE A 69 1.26 5.62 0.27
CA ILE A 69 0.47 6.85 0.21
C ILE A 69 0.67 7.56 -1.14
N ALA A 70 1.91 7.65 -1.61
CA ALA A 70 2.22 8.25 -2.91
C ALA A 70 1.51 7.50 -4.05
N ILE A 71 1.62 6.17 -4.09
CA ILE A 71 0.94 5.32 -5.08
C ILE A 71 -0.57 5.50 -5.01
N GLY A 72 -1.16 5.47 -3.81
CA GLY A 72 -2.61 5.67 -3.63
C GLY A 72 -3.07 7.05 -4.11
N LEU A 73 -2.30 8.11 -3.87
CA LEU A 73 -2.64 9.45 -4.35
C LEU A 73 -2.58 9.55 -5.88
N VAL A 74 -1.58 8.93 -6.50
CA VAL A 74 -1.46 8.89 -7.97
C VAL A 74 -2.60 8.08 -8.57
N ASP A 75 -2.90 6.89 -8.02
CA ASP A 75 -3.98 6.03 -8.50
C ASP A 75 -5.37 6.70 -8.38
N LEU A 76 -5.61 7.46 -7.29
CA LEU A 76 -6.85 8.23 -7.11
C LEU A 76 -7.16 9.21 -8.25
N HIS A 77 -6.12 9.74 -8.90
CA HIS A 77 -6.28 10.78 -9.92
C HIS A 77 -6.05 10.27 -11.34
N THR A 78 -5.12 9.33 -11.52
CA THR A 78 -4.68 8.86 -12.85
C THR A 78 -5.13 7.44 -13.16
N MET A 79 -5.61 6.67 -12.17
CA MET A 79 -5.92 5.23 -12.32
C MET A 79 -4.73 4.40 -12.86
N GLN A 80 -3.51 4.91 -12.70
CA GLN A 80 -2.28 4.30 -13.17
C GLN A 80 -1.27 4.24 -12.05
N ILE A 81 -0.56 3.10 -11.96
CA ILE A 81 0.54 2.92 -11.02
C ILE A 81 1.85 2.89 -11.82
N PRO A 82 2.74 3.87 -11.63
CA PRO A 82 3.99 3.91 -12.37
C PRO A 82 4.94 2.83 -11.84
N LEU A 83 5.63 2.18 -12.78
CA LEU A 83 6.57 1.11 -12.49
C LEU A 83 7.67 1.54 -11.50
N LEU A 84 8.09 2.81 -11.53
CA LEU A 84 9.16 3.34 -10.69
C LEU A 84 8.83 3.22 -9.18
N PHE A 85 7.58 3.46 -8.79
CA PHE A 85 7.17 3.31 -7.38
C PHE A 85 7.11 1.85 -6.95
N ILE A 86 6.69 0.95 -7.86
CA ILE A 86 6.68 -0.50 -7.60
C ILE A 86 8.11 -1.01 -7.42
N LEU A 87 9.04 -0.62 -8.30
CA LEU A 87 10.46 -0.97 -8.18
C LEU A 87 11.04 -0.45 -6.86
N GLY A 88 10.71 0.79 -6.48
CA GLY A 88 11.07 1.34 -5.16
C GLY A 88 10.55 0.48 -4.01
N GLY A 89 9.30 0.03 -4.07
CA GLY A 89 8.71 -0.87 -3.08
C GLY A 89 9.41 -2.23 -2.99
N ILE A 90 9.78 -2.82 -4.13
CA ILE A 90 10.53 -4.10 -4.16
C ILE A 90 11.92 -3.91 -3.53
N LEU A 91 12.61 -2.81 -3.83
CA LEU A 91 13.91 -2.51 -3.21
C LEU A 91 13.80 -2.36 -1.69
N LEU A 92 12.74 -1.74 -1.18
CA LEU A 92 12.50 -1.64 0.26
C LEU A 92 12.20 -3.01 0.89
N ALA A 93 11.41 -3.86 0.23
CA ALA A 93 11.16 -5.22 0.70
C ALA A 93 12.44 -6.06 0.74
N LEU A 94 13.30 -5.94 -0.29
CA LEU A 94 14.62 -6.57 -0.33
C LEU A 94 15.53 -6.04 0.79
N ALA A 95 15.54 -4.74 1.04
CA ALA A 95 16.28 -4.16 2.16
C ALA A 95 15.81 -4.75 3.50
N GLY A 96 14.50 -4.96 3.69
CA GLY A 96 13.96 -5.63 4.87
C GLY A 96 14.41 -7.07 5.03
N PHE A 97 14.52 -7.80 3.92
CA PHE A 97 15.09 -9.14 3.91
C PHE A 97 16.57 -9.13 4.33
N PHE A 98 17.40 -8.25 3.76
CA PHE A 98 18.82 -8.14 4.13
C PHE A 98 19.05 -7.67 5.56
N LEU A 99 18.14 -6.87 6.11
CA LEU A 99 18.16 -6.45 7.51
C LEU A 99 17.68 -7.54 8.48
N GLY A 100 17.27 -8.72 7.98
CA GLY A 100 16.79 -9.83 8.79
C GLY A 100 15.40 -9.61 9.41
N LEU A 101 14.65 -8.60 8.95
CA LEU A 101 13.31 -8.28 9.44
C LEU A 101 12.24 -9.18 8.82
N ILE A 102 12.53 -9.73 7.64
CA ILE A 102 11.58 -10.53 6.85
C ILE A 102 12.24 -11.86 6.47
N THR A 103 11.53 -12.97 6.66
CA THR A 103 12.01 -14.30 6.28
C THR A 103 11.68 -14.61 4.82
N TRP A 104 12.54 -15.39 4.16
CA TRP A 104 12.36 -15.80 2.77
C TRP A 104 11.02 -16.52 2.52
N THR A 105 10.62 -17.38 3.45
CA THR A 105 9.35 -18.11 3.39
C THR A 105 8.16 -17.16 3.46
N ALA A 106 8.21 -16.13 4.31
CA ALA A 106 7.16 -15.13 4.40
C ALA A 106 7.07 -14.29 3.12
N VAL A 107 8.19 -13.92 2.51
CA VAL A 107 8.20 -13.20 1.23
C VAL A 107 7.53 -14.02 0.13
N LEU A 108 7.92 -15.28 -0.05
CA LEU A 108 7.37 -16.14 -1.10
C LEU A 108 5.87 -16.37 -0.94
N TRP A 109 5.43 -16.77 0.24
CA TRP A 109 4.00 -17.00 0.51
C TRP A 109 3.19 -15.71 0.50
N GLY A 110 3.80 -14.60 0.94
CA GLY A 110 3.22 -13.27 0.85
C GLY A 110 2.95 -12.85 -0.60
N ILE A 111 3.94 -12.99 -1.48
CA ILE A 111 3.79 -12.71 -2.93
C ILE A 111 2.77 -13.67 -3.56
N PHE A 112 2.78 -14.94 -3.16
CA PHE A 112 1.81 -15.91 -3.67
C PHE A 112 0.36 -15.48 -3.38
N ILE A 113 0.07 -15.10 -2.13
CA ILE A 113 -1.25 -14.61 -1.75
C ILE A 113 -1.54 -13.24 -2.36
N GLY A 114 -0.54 -12.36 -2.40
CA GLY A 114 -0.70 -10.96 -2.81
C GLY A 114 -0.83 -10.74 -4.32
N ALA A 115 -0.23 -11.60 -5.14
CA ALA A 115 -0.13 -11.39 -6.58
C ALA A 115 -0.55 -12.61 -7.40
N VAL A 116 -0.13 -13.83 -7.00
CA VAL A 116 -0.42 -15.04 -7.79
C VAL A 116 -1.90 -15.40 -7.70
N ILE A 117 -2.49 -15.41 -6.50
CA ILE A 117 -3.92 -15.69 -6.33
C ILE A 117 -4.79 -14.63 -7.04
N PRO A 118 -4.63 -13.31 -6.80
CA PRO A 118 -5.39 -12.29 -7.54
C PRO A 118 -5.16 -12.34 -9.05
N GLY A 119 -3.93 -12.60 -9.49
CA GLY A 119 -3.60 -12.76 -10.91
C GLY A 119 -4.31 -13.95 -11.57
N MET A 120 -4.40 -15.09 -10.88
CA MET A 120 -5.17 -16.24 -11.36
C MET A 120 -6.67 -15.93 -11.44
N ILE A 121 -7.23 -15.30 -10.41
CA ILE A 121 -8.65 -14.89 -10.39
C ILE A 121 -8.93 -13.93 -11.54
N MET A 122 -8.06 -12.95 -11.78
CA MET A 122 -8.17 -12.02 -12.90
C MET A 122 -8.10 -12.76 -14.24
N GLY A 123 -7.19 -13.72 -14.41
CA GLY A 123 -7.07 -14.50 -15.64
C GLY A 123 -8.34 -15.31 -15.93
N ILE A 124 -8.89 -15.99 -14.92
CA ILE A 124 -10.12 -16.78 -15.04
C ILE A 124 -11.32 -15.89 -15.36
N THR A 125 -11.48 -14.78 -14.63
CA THR A 125 -12.59 -13.84 -14.84
C THR A 125 -12.50 -13.13 -16.19
N TRP A 126 -11.29 -12.85 -16.67
CA TRP A 126 -11.07 -12.31 -18.00
C TRP A 126 -11.43 -13.31 -19.11
N LEU A 127 -11.13 -14.61 -18.92
CA LEU A 127 -11.52 -15.65 -19.88
C LEU A 127 -13.04 -15.77 -20.03
N ILE A 128 -13.77 -15.67 -18.91
CA ILE A 128 -15.24 -15.83 -18.87
C ILE A 128 -15.96 -14.54 -19.30
N THR A 129 -15.63 -13.41 -18.68
CA THR A 129 -16.40 -12.16 -18.79
C THR A 129 -15.83 -11.22 -19.85
N LYS A 130 -14.60 -11.44 -20.33
CA LYS A 130 -13.83 -10.52 -21.21
C LYS A 130 -13.66 -9.10 -20.65
N ARG A 131 -14.02 -8.89 -19.38
CA ARG A 131 -13.85 -7.65 -18.63
C ARG A 131 -12.68 -7.81 -17.67
N GLN A 132 -11.90 -6.75 -17.53
CA GLN A 132 -10.83 -6.69 -16.53
C GLN A 132 -11.44 -6.24 -15.19
N GLY A 133 -11.37 -7.10 -14.19
CA GLY A 133 -11.91 -6.80 -12.85
C GLY A 133 -10.96 -5.96 -11.99
N MET A 134 -9.65 -6.07 -12.21
CA MET A 134 -8.58 -5.43 -11.41
C MET A 134 -7.47 -4.94 -12.33
N GLY A 135 -6.82 -3.83 -11.98
CA GLY A 135 -5.72 -3.29 -12.77
C GLY A 135 -4.44 -4.11 -12.60
N TYR A 136 -3.61 -4.18 -13.64
CA TYR A 136 -2.29 -4.82 -13.53
C TYR A 136 -1.39 -4.16 -12.49
N GLY A 137 -1.52 -2.84 -12.31
CA GLY A 137 -0.81 -2.10 -11.26
C GLY A 137 -1.15 -2.61 -9.86
N ASP A 138 -2.42 -2.93 -9.59
CA ASP A 138 -2.84 -3.42 -8.28
C ASP A 138 -2.22 -4.78 -7.95
N ILE A 139 -2.08 -5.66 -8.96
CA ILE A 139 -1.40 -6.96 -8.80
C ILE A 139 0.09 -6.75 -8.49
N GLN A 140 0.73 -5.80 -9.17
CA GLN A 140 2.13 -5.45 -8.92
C GLN A 140 2.33 -4.86 -7.52
N LEU A 141 1.38 -4.03 -7.05
CA LEU A 141 1.37 -3.54 -5.68
C LEU A 141 1.19 -4.68 -4.67
N GLY A 142 0.41 -5.70 -5.04
CA GLY A 142 0.26 -6.93 -4.29
C GLY A 142 1.57 -7.73 -4.12
N ILE A 143 2.51 -7.65 -5.08
CA ILE A 143 3.85 -8.23 -4.94
C ILE A 143 4.63 -7.50 -3.83
N VAL A 144 4.62 -6.16 -3.85
CA VAL A 144 5.33 -5.33 -2.87
C VAL A 144 4.77 -5.55 -1.46
N LEU A 145 3.44 -5.47 -1.32
CA LEU A 145 2.75 -5.67 -0.05
C LEU A 145 2.88 -7.10 0.46
N GLY A 146 2.79 -8.08 -0.43
CA GLY A 146 3.02 -9.49 -0.08
C GLY A 146 4.42 -9.73 0.45
N ALA A 147 5.44 -9.20 -0.24
CA ALA A 147 6.84 -9.32 0.18
C ALA A 147 7.09 -8.64 1.53
N TRP A 148 6.43 -7.50 1.79
CA TRP A 148 6.61 -6.74 3.03
C TRP A 148 5.84 -7.30 4.23
N LEU A 149 4.56 -7.64 4.04
CA LEU A 149 3.65 -8.03 5.13
C LEU A 149 3.71 -9.53 5.43
N GLY A 150 4.11 -10.35 4.46
CA GLY A 150 3.99 -11.80 4.53
C GLY A 150 2.54 -12.29 4.30
N PRO A 151 2.32 -13.62 4.34
CA PRO A 151 1.11 -14.24 3.81
C PRO A 151 -0.17 -13.85 4.54
N MET A 152 -0.21 -14.03 5.86
CA MET A 152 -1.43 -13.81 6.64
C MET A 152 -1.86 -12.34 6.63
N ARG A 153 -0.90 -11.44 6.85
CA ARG A 153 -1.16 -10.00 6.84
C ARG A 153 -1.61 -9.55 5.45
N MET A 154 -0.99 -10.08 4.38
CA MET A 154 -1.41 -9.78 3.01
C MET A 154 -2.83 -10.26 2.70
N ALA A 155 -3.21 -11.46 3.15
CA ALA A 155 -4.59 -11.96 2.99
C ALA A 155 -5.61 -11.03 3.66
N LEU A 156 -5.34 -10.62 4.89
CA LEU A 156 -6.18 -9.66 5.61
C LEU A 156 -6.18 -8.29 4.92
N THR A 157 -5.07 -7.88 4.32
CA THR A 157 -4.97 -6.61 3.58
C THR A 157 -5.85 -6.62 2.34
N LEU A 158 -5.83 -7.69 1.55
CA LEU A 158 -6.73 -7.84 0.40
C LEU A 158 -8.20 -7.84 0.83
N PHE A 159 -8.52 -8.59 1.89
CA PHE A 159 -9.88 -8.62 2.41
C PHE A 159 -10.34 -7.25 2.92
N GLY A 160 -9.53 -6.59 3.74
CA GLY A 160 -9.81 -5.26 4.26
C GLY A 160 -9.95 -4.21 3.15
N ALA A 161 -9.08 -4.26 2.14
CA ALA A 161 -9.16 -3.37 0.97
C ALA A 161 -10.45 -3.61 0.17
N ALA A 162 -10.83 -4.87 -0.08
CA ALA A 162 -12.07 -5.21 -0.76
C ALA A 162 -13.29 -4.69 0.01
N VAL A 163 -13.34 -4.91 1.32
CA VAL A 163 -14.44 -4.41 2.18
C VAL A 163 -14.51 -2.88 2.15
N LEU A 164 -13.38 -2.19 2.33
CA LEU A 164 -13.34 -0.73 2.25
C LEU A 164 -13.82 -0.23 0.89
N SER A 165 -13.28 -0.77 -0.21
CA SER A 165 -13.69 -0.38 -1.56
C SER A 165 -15.19 -0.58 -1.80
N LEU A 166 -15.77 -1.66 -1.26
CA LEU A 166 -17.19 -1.95 -1.36
C LEU A 166 -18.03 -0.91 -0.62
N PHE A 167 -17.64 -0.53 0.60
CA PHE A 167 -18.32 0.52 1.36
C PHE A 167 -18.28 1.87 0.63
N ILE A 168 -17.12 2.26 0.09
CA ILE A 168 -17.02 3.50 -0.68
C ILE A 168 -17.87 3.42 -1.95
N TRP A 169 -17.85 2.30 -2.67
CA TRP A 169 -18.66 2.11 -3.87
C TRP A 169 -20.16 2.22 -3.57
N ILE A 170 -20.64 1.59 -2.50
CA ILE A 170 -22.05 1.70 -2.06
C ILE A 170 -22.39 3.16 -1.72
N PHE A 171 -21.57 3.83 -0.93
CA PHE A 171 -21.81 5.22 -0.53
C PHE A 171 -21.91 6.16 -1.73
N VAL A 172 -20.98 5.98 -2.68
CA VAL A 172 -20.93 6.73 -3.94
C VAL A 172 -22.11 6.40 -4.84
N SER A 173 -22.54 5.13 -4.89
CA SER A 173 -23.70 4.68 -5.66
C SER A 173 -25.02 5.26 -5.12
N ILE A 174 -25.13 5.47 -3.81
CA ILE A 174 -26.31 6.10 -3.20
C ILE A 174 -26.38 7.59 -3.57
N HIS A 175 -25.25 8.31 -3.53
CA HIS A 175 -25.23 9.76 -3.76
C HIS A 175 -25.24 10.17 -5.24
N LYS A 176 -24.53 9.43 -6.09
CA LYS A 176 -24.32 9.79 -7.51
C LYS A 176 -25.08 8.87 -8.48
N GLY A 177 -25.98 8.03 -7.97
CA GLY A 177 -26.69 7.02 -8.76
C GLY A 177 -25.87 5.75 -9.01
N PHE A 178 -26.59 4.67 -9.30
CA PHE A 178 -26.04 3.35 -9.56
C PHE A 178 -25.41 3.29 -10.96
N ASP A 179 -24.11 3.13 -10.99
CA ASP A 179 -23.32 2.99 -12.21
C ASP A 179 -22.41 1.77 -12.07
N ARG A 180 -22.68 0.74 -12.88
CA ARG A 180 -21.94 -0.53 -12.86
C ARG A 180 -20.55 -0.41 -13.45
N ASP A 181 -20.32 0.57 -14.32
CA ASP A 181 -19.06 0.71 -15.04
C ASP A 181 -18.17 1.81 -14.44
N ARG A 182 -18.55 2.36 -13.28
CA ARG A 182 -17.73 3.31 -12.55
C ARG A 182 -16.49 2.63 -11.98
N ALA A 183 -15.36 2.83 -12.67
CA ALA A 183 -14.06 2.44 -12.16
C ALA A 183 -13.75 3.18 -10.84
N LEU A 184 -13.33 2.42 -9.83
CA LEU A 184 -12.79 2.95 -8.57
C LEU A 184 -11.33 2.51 -8.43
N PRO A 185 -10.43 3.41 -8.04
CA PRO A 185 -9.02 3.09 -7.82
C PRO A 185 -8.90 2.18 -6.60
N PHE A 186 -8.23 1.03 -6.75
CA PHE A 186 -8.13 0.03 -5.69
C PHE A 186 -6.89 0.19 -4.81
N ALA A 187 -5.79 0.67 -5.39
CA ALA A 187 -4.53 0.90 -4.68
C ALA A 187 -4.62 1.74 -3.39
N PRO A 188 -5.46 2.80 -3.30
CA PRO A 188 -5.58 3.61 -2.08
C PRO A 188 -6.18 2.80 -0.92
N PHE A 189 -7.15 1.93 -1.21
CA PHE A 189 -7.74 1.04 -0.22
C PHE A 189 -6.75 -0.04 0.20
N LEU A 190 -5.95 -0.54 -0.75
CA LEU A 190 -4.90 -1.50 -0.47
C LEU A 190 -3.78 -0.91 0.40
N ALA A 191 -3.36 0.33 0.12
CA ALA A 191 -2.43 1.09 0.94
C ALA A 191 -2.95 1.31 2.37
N ALA A 192 -4.19 1.78 2.51
CA ALA A 192 -4.81 2.02 3.81
C ALA A 192 -4.95 0.73 4.63
N ALA A 193 -5.43 -0.36 4.02
CA ALA A 193 -5.56 -1.66 4.68
C ALA A 193 -4.18 -2.25 5.04
N GLY A 194 -3.18 -2.12 4.19
CA GLY A 194 -1.82 -2.60 4.44
C GLY A 194 -1.16 -1.90 5.63
N ILE A 195 -1.20 -0.57 5.64
CA ILE A 195 -0.70 0.24 6.75
C ILE A 195 -1.47 -0.07 8.04
N GLY A 196 -2.80 -0.10 7.97
CA GLY A 196 -3.67 -0.37 9.12
C GLY A 196 -3.42 -1.76 9.73
N ILE A 197 -3.22 -2.79 8.91
CA ILE A 197 -2.97 -4.15 9.39
C ILE A 197 -1.58 -4.29 9.98
N TYR A 198 -0.57 -3.64 9.40
CA TYR A 198 0.75 -3.60 10.02
C TYR A 198 0.66 -2.95 11.41
N ILE A 199 0.02 -1.78 11.52
CA ILE A 199 -0.21 -1.10 12.80
C ILE A 199 -0.96 -2.02 13.77
N GLY A 200 -2.05 -2.64 13.32
CA GLY A 200 -2.85 -3.57 14.12
C GLY A 200 -2.02 -4.77 14.62
N SER A 201 -1.07 -5.25 13.82
CA SER A 201 -0.18 -6.36 14.22
C SER A 201 0.79 -5.99 15.35
N VAL A 202 1.13 -4.71 15.49
CA VAL A 202 1.94 -4.21 16.62
C VAL A 202 1.13 -4.19 17.92
N TYR A 203 -0.15 -3.85 17.86
CA TYR A 203 -1.01 -3.75 19.05
C TYR A 203 -1.65 -5.09 19.47
N TYR A 204 -1.95 -5.96 18.52
CA TYR A 204 -2.64 -7.23 18.75
C TYR A 204 -1.82 -8.45 18.30
N PRO A 205 -0.60 -8.66 18.83
CA PRO A 205 0.29 -9.74 18.38
C PRO A 205 -0.36 -11.12 18.54
N SER A 206 -1.17 -11.33 19.59
CA SER A 206 -1.87 -12.60 19.86
C SER A 206 -2.84 -13.00 18.76
N PHE A 207 -3.49 -12.03 18.11
CA PHE A 207 -4.41 -12.30 17.00
C PHE A 207 -3.66 -12.85 15.79
N PHE A 208 -2.44 -12.38 15.53
CA PHE A 208 -1.62 -12.84 14.41
C PHE A 208 -0.84 -14.12 14.73
N HIS A 209 -0.49 -14.35 16.01
CA HIS A 209 0.17 -15.60 16.43
C HIS A 209 -0.73 -16.82 16.23
N LEU A 210 -2.05 -16.69 16.42
CA LEU A 210 -3.03 -17.76 16.18
C LEU A 210 -3.01 -18.31 14.73
N PHE A 211 -2.50 -17.54 13.77
CA PHE A 211 -2.44 -17.92 12.36
C PHE A 211 -1.03 -18.26 11.86
N ILE A 212 0.00 -18.15 12.70
CA ILE A 212 1.40 -18.46 12.35
C ILE A 212 1.80 -19.86 12.84
N THR A 213 1.12 -20.43 13.85
CA THR A 213 1.48 -21.71 14.49
C THR A 213 0.54 -22.87 14.19
N GLN A 214 -0.06 -22.96 13.00
CA GLN A 214 -0.70 -24.19 12.52
C GLN A 214 -0.20 -24.55 11.13
#